data_AF-A0A380IF40-F1
#
_entry.id   AF-A0A380IF40-F1
#
_cell.length_a   1.000
_cell.length_b   1.000
_cell.length_c   1.000
_cell.angle_alpha   90.00
_cell.angle_beta   90.00
_cell.angle_gamma   90.00
#
_symmetry.space_group_name_H-M   'P 1'
#
loop_
_entity.id
_entity.type
_entity.pdbx_description
1 polymer ?
#
loop_
_entity_poly.entity_id
_entity_poly.type
_entity_poly.pdbx_seq_one_letter_code
_entity_poly.pdbx_strand_id
1 'polypeptide(L)' 'MKKRLLINYYGQRRFTCKQCSQTVITVAGVLDKRTKFCSYLCSRRYWRHASKYRKMQ' A
#
# COMPACT_ATOMS: atom_id res chain seq x y z
N MET A 1 5.21 -30.27 18.79
CA MET A 1 6.17 -29.17 18.49
C MET A 1 5.40 -27.97 17.94
N LYS A 2 5.11 -26.96 18.76
CA LYS A 2 4.42 -25.74 18.30
C LYS A 2 5.43 -24.91 17.49
N LYS A 3 5.36 -24.98 16.15
CA LYS A 3 6.10 -24.06 15.28
C LYS A 3 5.63 -22.64 15.62
N ARG A 4 6.51 -21.86 16.24
CA ARG A 4 6.30 -20.44 16.53
C ARG A 4 6.35 -19.68 15.20
N LEU A 5 5.27 -19.71 14.44
CA LEU A 5 5.08 -18.93 13.20
C LEU A 5 4.79 -17.48 13.59
N LEU A 6 5.80 -16.74 14.04
CA LEU A 6 5.64 -15.36 14.52
C LEU A 6 6.66 -14.42 13.91
N ILE A 7 6.59 -14.19 12.60
CA ILE A 7 7.15 -12.95 12.01
C ILE A 7 6.22 -12.50 10.89
N ASN A 8 5.08 -11.89 11.26
CA ASN A 8 4.30 -10.97 10.41
C ASN A 8 4.20 -11.36 8.91
N TYR A 9 3.68 -12.55 8.62
CA TYR A 9 3.42 -13.00 7.26
C TYR A 9 2.17 -12.29 6.73
N TYR A 10 2.33 -11.17 6.01
CA TYR A 10 1.20 -10.57 5.31
C TYR A 10 0.95 -11.32 4.00
N GLY A 11 -0.31 -11.71 3.76
CA GLY A 11 -0.71 -12.28 2.48
C GLY A 11 -0.49 -11.31 1.33
N GLN A 12 -0.33 -11.83 0.11
CA GLN A 12 -0.26 -11.02 -1.11
C GLN A 12 -1.52 -10.16 -1.24
N ARG A 13 -1.32 -8.87 -1.55
CA ARG A 13 -2.38 -7.89 -1.75
C ARG A 13 -2.25 -7.31 -3.15
N ARG A 14 -3.39 -7.11 -3.80
CA ARG A 14 -3.49 -6.37 -5.07
C ARG A 14 -4.29 -5.10 -4.85
N PHE A 15 -3.72 -3.95 -5.19
CA PHE A 15 -4.41 -2.66 -5.08
C PHE A 15 -3.90 -1.66 -6.12
N THR A 16 -4.70 -0.63 -6.40
CA THR A 16 -4.33 0.45 -7.32
C THR A 16 -3.86 1.66 -6.53
N CYS A 17 -2.70 2.21 -6.88
CA CYS A 17 -2.16 3.39 -6.23
C CYS A 17 -3.07 4.61 -6.48
N LYS A 18 -3.56 5.25 -5.40
CA LYS A 18 -4.43 6.43 -5.53
C LYS A 18 -3.76 7.67 -6.15
N GLN A 19 -2.43 7.69 -6.27
CA GLN A 19 -1.69 8.84 -6.82
C GLN A 19 -1.32 8.67 -8.29
N CYS A 20 -0.89 7.49 -8.72
CA CYS A 20 -0.36 7.25 -10.06
C CYS A 20 -1.11 6.17 -10.84
N SER A 21 -2.18 5.61 -10.27
CA SER A 21 -3.00 4.55 -10.87
C SER A 21 -2.27 3.25 -11.20
N GLN A 22 -1.02 3.07 -10.75
CA GLN A 22 -0.27 1.83 -10.91
C GLN A 22 -0.90 0.71 -10.08
N THR A 23 -1.07 -0.46 -10.70
CA THR A 23 -1.43 -1.69 -9.99
C THR A 23 -0.22 -2.22 -9.22
N VAL A 24 -0.39 -2.44 -7.92
CA VAL A 24 0.63 -2.98 -7.03
C VAL A 24 0.20 -4.37 -6.60
N ILE A 25 1.14 -5.31 -6.67
CA ILE A 25 1.02 -6.65 -6.10
C ILE A 25 2.11 -6.77 -5.04
N THR A 26 1.74 -6.95 -3.77
CA THR A 26 2.71 -7.15 -2.71
C THR A 26 3.23 -8.60 -2.74
N VAL A 27 4.49 -8.79 -2.34
CA VAL A 27 5.04 -10.13 -2.20
C VAL A 27 4.42 -10.77 -0.95
N ALA A 28 4.03 -12.05 -1.01
CA ALA A 28 3.53 -12.76 0.16
C ALA A 28 4.68 -13.04 1.13
N GLY A 29 4.43 -12.92 2.44
CA GLY A 29 5.41 -13.30 3.47
C GLY A 29 6.49 -12.27 3.76
N VAL A 30 6.37 -11.06 3.22
CA VAL A 30 7.18 -9.92 3.61
C VAL A 30 6.38 -8.95 4.48
N LEU A 31 7.08 -8.06 5.20
CA LEU A 31 6.51 -7.02 6.05
C LEU A 31 5.87 -5.85 5.25
N ASP A 32 5.40 -6.12 4.04
CA ASP A 32 4.79 -5.11 3.17
C ASP A 32 3.34 -4.86 3.56
N LYS A 33 3.11 -3.74 4.26
CA LYS A 33 1.80 -3.30 4.74
C LYS A 33 1.14 -2.27 3.82
N ARG A 34 1.66 -2.04 2.61
CA ARG A 34 1.08 -1.06 1.68
C ARG A 34 -0.31 -1.50 1.25
N THR A 35 -1.25 -0.54 1.24
CA THR A 35 -2.65 -0.80 0.86
C THR A 35 -3.24 0.25 -0.08
N LYS A 36 -2.63 1.44 -0.18
CA LYS A 36 -3.21 2.61 -0.88
C LYS A 36 -2.26 3.27 -1.88
N PHE A 37 -0.96 3.22 -1.59
CA PHE A 37 0.06 3.88 -2.40
C PHE A 37 1.18 2.91 -2.72
N CYS A 38 1.69 2.95 -3.96
CA CYS A 38 2.83 2.13 -4.36
C CYS A 38 4.13 2.57 -3.67
N SER A 39 4.21 3.79 -3.16
CA SER A 39 5.42 4.31 -2.49
C SER A 39 5.11 5.43 -1.51
N TYR A 40 6.07 5.69 -0.62
CA TYR A 40 6.05 6.85 0.26
C TYR A 40 5.95 8.18 -0.52
N LEU A 41 6.62 8.29 -1.67
CA LEU A 41 6.55 9.47 -2.53
C LEU A 41 5.14 9.71 -3.06
N CYS A 42 4.43 8.64 -3.45
CA CYS A 42 3.03 8.73 -3.87
C CYS A 42 2.12 9.18 -2.73
N SER A 43 2.32 8.64 -1.53
CA SER A 43 1.61 9.10 -0.32
C SER A 43 1.83 10.60 -0.10
N ARG A 44 3.08 11.06 -0.05
CA ARG A 44 3.42 12.49 0.13
C ARG A 44 2.78 13.39 -0.92
N ARG A 45 2.88 13.04 -2.20
CA ARG A 45 2.31 13.83 -3.31
C ARG A 45 0.79 13.93 -3.20
N TYR A 46 0.14 12.81 -2.89
CA TYR A 46 -1.31 12.76 -2.72
C TYR A 46 -1.77 13.65 -1.56
N TRP A 47 -1.14 13.52 -0.39
CA TRP A 47 -1.52 14.30 0.79
C TRP A 47 -1.19 15.78 0.67
N ARG A 48 -0.07 16.14 0.02
CA ARG A 48 0.33 17.54 -0.21
C ARG A 48 -0.69 18.32 -1.04
N HIS A 49 -1.38 17.66 -1.97
CA HIS A 49 -2.42 18.27 -2.80
C HIS A 49 -3.81 17.70 -2.49
N ALA A 50 -4.05 17.27 -1.25
CA ALA A 50 -5.32 16.63 -0.88
C ALA A 50 -6.56 17.49 -1.18
N SER A 51 -6.42 18.82 -1.15
CA SER A 51 -7.48 19.76 -1.56
C SER A 51 -7.87 19.64 -3.04
N LYS A 52 -6.91 19.37 -3.92
CA LYS A 52 -7.15 19.15 -5.36
C LYS A 52 -7.93 17.86 -5.60
N TYR A 53 -7.67 16.82 -4.79
CA TYR A 53 -8.32 15.52 -4.92
C TYR A 53 -9.65 15.41 -4.16
N ARG A 54 -9.96 16.30 -3.20
CA ARG A 54 -11.29 16.37 -2.54
C ARG A 54 -12.38 16.96 -3.44
N LYS A 55 -12.02 17.75 -4.45
CA LYS A 55 -12.99 18.39 -5.37
C LYS A 55 -13.39 17.51 -6.58
N MET A 56 -12.81 16.31 -6.71
CA MET A 56 -13.11 15.35 -7.79
C MET A 56 -13.88 14.10 -7.29
N GLN A 57 -14.50 14.16 -6.11
CA GLN A 57 -15.42 13.13 -5.61
C GLN A 57 -16.84 13.68 -5.51
#